data_AF-A0A2E0Y287-F1
#
_entry.id   AF-A0A2E0Y287-F1
#
_cell.length_a   1.000
_cell.length_b   1.000
_cell.length_c   1.000
_cell.angle_alpha   90.00
_cell.angle_beta   90.00
_cell.angle_gamma   90.00
#
_symmetry.space_group_name_H-M   'P 1'
#
loop_
_entity.id
_entity.type
_entity.pdbx_description
1 polymer ?
#
loop_
_entity_poly.entity_id
_entity_poly.type
_entity_poly.pdbx_seq_one_letter_code
_entity_poly.pdbx_strand_id
1 'polypeptide(L)'
;MSLPSAPCPPRFREHVFEYACTINRSMTSTWQWLLRPETFTQGQLWPWRVEFLETPQEDGSTACGFDIGTLNAHHGPLMNFCGVITRIEEGDQICERDLEYGYGAYAIGFRFIRPRLLTIRVSKLDDARCEVVIRVTSHVRHGWSRLWTMMQRCFWPMFRLAARRGVPRS
;
A
#
# COMPACT_ATOMS: atom_id res chain seq x y z
N MET A 1 8.77 8.85 -11.51
CA MET A 1 7.67 8.78 -12.51
C MET A 1 6.34 8.80 -11.76
N SER A 2 5.38 9.67 -12.09
CA SER A 2 4.02 9.64 -11.51
C SER A 2 3.04 9.17 -12.58
N LEU A 3 2.01 8.42 -12.18
CA LEU A 3 1.02 7.93 -13.12
C LEU A 3 0.09 9.09 -13.52
N PRO A 4 -0.36 9.14 -14.79
CA PRO A 4 -1.36 10.13 -15.17
C PRO A 4 -2.60 9.98 -14.30
N SER A 5 -3.01 11.08 -13.66
CA SER A 5 -4.17 11.14 -12.79
C SER A 5 -5.43 10.76 -13.57
N ALA A 6 -6.04 9.61 -13.26
CA ALA A 6 -7.30 9.21 -13.86
C ALA A 6 -8.46 10.00 -13.21
N PRO A 7 -9.34 10.67 -13.98
CA PRO A 7 -10.50 11.35 -13.42
C PRO A 7 -11.47 10.36 -12.76
N CYS A 8 -12.26 10.83 -11.80
CA CYS A 8 -13.31 10.02 -11.19
C CYS A 8 -14.35 9.61 -12.25
N PRO A 9 -14.58 8.30 -12.48
CA PRO A 9 -15.52 7.87 -13.50
C PRO A 9 -16.97 8.29 -13.17
N PRO A 10 -17.84 8.45 -14.17
CA PRO A 10 -19.25 8.73 -13.93
C PRO A 10 -19.88 7.67 -13.01
N ARG A 11 -20.69 8.11 -12.03
CA ARG A 11 -21.35 7.26 -11.00
C ARG A 11 -20.41 6.65 -9.96
N PHE A 12 -19.14 7.03 -9.96
CA PHE A 12 -18.21 6.79 -8.87
C PHE A 12 -18.11 8.04 -7.99
N ARG A 13 -17.64 7.82 -6.77
CA ARG A 13 -17.21 8.88 -5.86
C ARG A 13 -15.82 8.58 -5.37
N GLU A 14 -15.09 9.62 -5.01
CA GLU A 14 -13.90 9.43 -4.20
C GLU A 14 -14.30 8.85 -2.83
N HIS A 15 -13.50 7.91 -2.38
CA HIS A 15 -13.63 7.25 -1.10
C HIS A 15 -12.24 7.14 -0.49
N VAL A 16 -12.11 7.60 0.74
CA VAL A 16 -10.89 7.49 1.53
C VAL A 16 -11.18 6.59 2.71
N PHE A 17 -10.33 5.59 2.89
CA PHE A 17 -10.30 4.77 4.07
C PHE A 17 -8.97 5.01 4.80
N GLU A 18 -9.04 5.20 6.11
CA GLU A 18 -7.87 5.36 6.97
C GLU A 18 -7.91 4.33 8.10
N TYR A 19 -6.75 3.75 8.40
CA TYR A 19 -6.53 2.84 9.51
C TYR A 19 -5.23 3.20 10.20
N ALA A 20 -5.29 3.40 11.52
CA ALA A 20 -4.13 3.68 12.35
C ALA A 20 -3.94 2.56 13.38
N CYS A 21 -2.70 2.20 13.65
CA CYS A 21 -2.38 1.29 14.75
C CYS A 21 -0.98 1.52 15.32
N THR A 22 -0.85 1.31 16.64
CA THR A 22 0.45 1.31 17.32
C THR A 22 1.14 -0.04 17.19
N ILE A 23 2.43 0.00 16.87
CA ILE A 23 3.36 -1.13 16.86
C ILE A 23 4.37 -0.93 17.98
N ASN A 24 4.55 -1.96 18.82
CA ASN A 24 5.51 -1.93 19.93
C ASN A 24 6.92 -2.31 19.44
N ARG A 25 7.39 -1.58 18.43
CA ARG A 25 8.73 -1.65 17.83
C ARG A 25 9.15 -0.24 17.44
N SER A 26 10.47 -0.02 17.33
CA SER A 26 11.01 1.26 16.86
C SER A 26 10.46 1.61 15.47
N MET A 27 10.39 2.92 15.19
CA MET A 27 10.01 3.44 13.88
C MET A 27 10.93 2.88 12.79
N THR A 28 12.24 2.92 13.01
CA THR A 28 13.26 2.46 12.06
C THR A 28 13.09 0.98 11.71
N SER A 29 12.95 0.09 12.70
CA SER A 29 12.78 -1.34 12.43
C SER A 29 11.46 -1.62 11.71
N THR A 30 10.39 -0.92 12.07
CA THR A 30 9.09 -1.04 11.42
C THR A 30 9.15 -0.56 9.97
N TRP A 31 9.79 0.58 9.74
CA TRP A 31 9.95 1.15 8.40
C TRP A 31 10.80 0.27 7.48
N GLN A 32 11.95 -0.20 7.98
CA GLN A 32 12.81 -1.11 7.24
C GLN A 32 12.12 -2.45 6.92
N TRP A 33 11.22 -2.92 7.78
CA TRP A 33 10.38 -4.08 7.47
C TRP A 33 9.36 -3.76 6.36
N LEU A 34 8.78 -2.56 6.35
CA LEU A 34 7.82 -2.11 5.32
C LEU A 34 8.43 -1.83 3.93
N LEU A 35 9.75 -1.67 3.86
CA LEU A 35 10.51 -1.46 2.62
C LEU A 35 11.15 -2.75 2.07
N ARG A 36 10.87 -3.92 2.65
CA ARG A 36 11.34 -5.21 2.14
C ARG A 36 10.28 -5.85 1.25
N PRO A 37 10.56 -6.16 -0.03
CA PRO A 37 9.65 -6.92 -0.87
C PRO A 37 9.20 -8.24 -0.23
N GLU A 38 10.11 -8.92 0.47
CA GLU A 38 9.87 -10.20 1.14
C GLU A 38 8.74 -10.13 2.17
N THR A 39 8.55 -8.97 2.80
CA THR A 39 7.45 -8.70 3.73
C THR A 39 6.09 -8.92 3.07
N PHE A 40 5.99 -8.68 1.75
CA PHE A 40 4.76 -8.78 1.00
C PHE A 40 4.71 -10.04 0.14
N THR A 41 5.84 -10.55 -0.34
CA THR A 41 5.90 -11.71 -1.25
C THR A 41 5.96 -13.06 -0.53
N GLN A 42 6.48 -13.14 0.70
CA GLN A 42 6.59 -14.40 1.43
C GLN A 42 5.33 -14.73 2.24
N GLY A 43 4.98 -16.02 2.34
CA GLY A 43 3.86 -16.50 3.15
C GLY A 43 2.47 -16.22 2.55
N GLN A 44 2.40 -15.88 1.27
CA GLN A 44 1.15 -15.63 0.57
C GLN A 44 0.32 -16.90 0.45
N LEU A 45 -0.98 -16.77 0.72
CA LEU A 45 -1.93 -17.85 0.51
C LEU A 45 -2.33 -17.91 -0.97
N TRP A 46 -2.36 -19.11 -1.54
CA TRP A 46 -2.90 -19.29 -2.89
C TRP A 46 -4.39 -18.89 -2.94
N PRO A 47 -4.87 -18.16 -3.95
CA PRO A 47 -4.21 -17.76 -5.21
C PRO A 47 -3.67 -16.32 -5.22
N TRP A 48 -3.52 -15.68 -4.05
CA TRP A 48 -3.06 -14.29 -3.96
C TRP A 48 -1.55 -14.20 -4.12
N ARG A 49 -1.10 -13.18 -4.86
CA ARG A 49 0.31 -12.90 -5.09
C ARG A 49 0.62 -11.41 -5.10
N VAL A 50 1.88 -11.11 -4.83
CA VAL A 50 2.48 -9.78 -4.91
C VAL A 50 3.78 -9.94 -5.65
N GLU A 51 3.97 -9.12 -6.66
CA GLU A 51 5.13 -9.15 -7.54
C GLU A 51 5.70 -7.74 -7.66
N PHE A 52 7.02 -7.65 -7.74
CA PHE A 52 7.77 -6.43 -8.00
C PHE A 52 8.55 -6.64 -9.29
N LEU A 53 8.48 -5.67 -10.19
CA LEU A 53 9.19 -5.73 -11.47
C LEU A 53 10.38 -4.79 -11.42
N GLU A 54 11.55 -5.30 -11.77
CA GLU A 54 12.70 -4.46 -12.10
C GLU A 54 12.30 -3.50 -13.23
N THR A 55 12.35 -2.20 -12.95
CA THR A 55 11.76 -1.19 -13.83
C THR A 55 12.87 -0.26 -14.34
N PRO A 56 13.28 -0.37 -15.62
CA PRO A 56 14.24 0.55 -16.22
C PRO A 56 13.78 2.01 -16.12
N GLN A 57 14.71 2.91 -15.79
CA GLN A 57 14.47 4.34 -15.67
C GLN A 57 15.09 5.12 -16.85
N GLU A 58 14.65 6.37 -17.04
CA GLU A 58 15.13 7.23 -18.14
C GLU A 58 16.62 7.58 -18.03
N ASP A 59 17.17 7.61 -16.81
CA ASP A 59 18.58 7.88 -16.53
C ASP A 59 19.49 6.65 -16.73
N GLY A 60 18.93 5.52 -17.18
CA GLY A 60 19.65 4.27 -17.39
C GLY A 60 19.78 3.40 -16.13
N SER A 61 19.31 3.86 -14.98
CA SER A 61 19.20 3.04 -13.77
C SER A 61 18.03 2.05 -13.84
N THR A 62 17.96 1.12 -12.90
CA THR A 62 16.84 0.18 -12.76
C THR A 62 16.30 0.27 -11.34
N ALA A 63 15.02 0.60 -11.20
CA ALA A 63 14.34 0.68 -9.92
C ALA A 63 13.89 -0.73 -9.48
N CYS A 64 14.28 -1.13 -8.27
CA CYS A 64 14.01 -2.46 -7.72
C CYS A 64 13.28 -2.39 -6.37
N GLY A 65 12.43 -3.38 -6.09
CA GLY A 65 11.76 -3.51 -4.80
C GLY A 65 10.91 -2.28 -4.42
N PHE A 66 11.39 -1.48 -3.48
CA PHE A 66 10.69 -0.27 -3.05
C PHE A 66 11.28 1.02 -3.59
N ASP A 67 12.20 0.99 -4.56
CA ASP A 67 12.72 2.21 -5.18
C ASP A 67 11.60 3.01 -5.88
N ILE A 68 11.76 4.34 -5.93
CA ILE A 68 10.84 5.20 -6.68
C ILE A 68 10.91 4.79 -8.16
N GLY A 69 9.73 4.56 -8.75
CA GLY A 69 9.58 4.06 -10.12
C GLY A 69 9.39 2.56 -10.21
N THR A 70 9.58 1.78 -9.14
CA THR A 70 9.33 0.33 -9.18
C THR A 70 7.85 0.03 -9.36
N LEU A 71 7.55 -0.77 -10.39
CA LEU A 71 6.23 -1.34 -10.63
C LEU A 71 5.98 -2.54 -9.72
N ASN A 72 4.77 -2.62 -9.16
CA ASN A 72 4.32 -3.78 -8.42
C ASN A 72 2.87 -4.13 -8.76
N ALA A 73 2.49 -5.38 -8.51
CA ALA A 73 1.12 -5.84 -8.64
C ALA A 73 0.73 -6.73 -7.47
N HIS A 74 -0.36 -6.39 -6.78
CA HIS A 74 -1.01 -7.29 -5.83
C HIS A 74 -2.25 -7.87 -6.50
N HIS A 75 -2.29 -9.17 -6.76
CA HIS A 75 -3.36 -9.75 -7.55
C HIS A 75 -3.90 -11.05 -6.93
N GLY A 76 -5.11 -11.40 -7.34
CA GLY A 76 -5.80 -12.59 -6.90
C GLY A 76 -7.23 -12.61 -7.44
N PRO A 77 -8.07 -13.55 -6.99
CA PRO A 77 -9.47 -13.56 -7.37
C PRO A 77 -10.12 -12.21 -7.11
N LEU A 78 -10.76 -11.65 -8.14
CA LEU A 78 -11.48 -10.39 -8.06
C LEU A 78 -10.60 -9.19 -7.66
N MET A 79 -9.29 -9.25 -7.83
CA MET A 79 -8.38 -8.19 -7.38
C MET A 79 -7.17 -8.08 -8.30
N ASN A 80 -6.88 -6.86 -8.73
CA ASN A 80 -5.61 -6.51 -9.34
C ASN A 80 -5.23 -5.10 -8.88
N PHE A 81 -4.19 -4.96 -8.09
CA PHE A 81 -3.69 -3.67 -7.62
C PHE A 81 -2.29 -3.47 -8.19
N CYS A 82 -2.24 -3.16 -9.48
CA CYS A 82 -1.01 -2.75 -10.14
C CYS A 82 -0.73 -1.27 -9.87
N GLY A 83 0.51 -0.93 -9.55
CA GLY A 83 0.90 0.42 -9.21
C GLY A 83 2.40 0.65 -9.29
N VAL A 84 2.80 1.87 -8.98
CA VAL A 84 4.20 2.33 -8.96
C VAL A 84 4.49 3.04 -7.65
N ILE A 85 5.68 2.83 -7.10
CA ILE A 85 6.17 3.62 -5.97
C ILE A 85 6.51 5.03 -6.48
N THR A 86 5.82 6.05 -6.00
CA THR A 86 6.03 7.43 -6.50
C THR A 86 6.73 8.33 -5.49
N ARG A 87 6.65 7.98 -4.20
CA ARG A 87 7.20 8.80 -3.12
C ARG A 87 7.69 7.91 -2.00
N ILE A 88 8.87 8.26 -1.49
CA ILE A 88 9.45 7.75 -0.25
C ILE A 88 10.10 8.94 0.43
N GLU A 89 9.66 9.22 1.64
CA GLU A 89 10.20 10.28 2.47
C GLU A 89 10.62 9.66 3.79
N GLU A 90 11.88 9.84 4.15
CA GLU A 90 12.44 9.33 5.40
C GLU A 90 12.90 10.51 6.25
N GLY A 91 12.39 10.60 7.46
CA GLY A 91 12.77 11.61 8.44
C GLY A 91 12.85 11.04 9.84
N ASP A 92 13.45 11.79 10.76
CA ASP A 92 13.74 11.31 12.13
C ASP A 92 12.48 11.03 12.96
N GLN A 93 11.37 11.67 12.63
CA GLN A 93 10.09 11.54 13.35
C GLN A 93 9.01 10.86 12.53
N ILE A 94 9.10 10.92 11.21
CA ILE A 94 8.06 10.42 10.29
C ILE A 94 8.75 9.86 9.05
N CYS A 95 8.34 8.66 8.65
CA CYS A 95 8.59 8.12 7.32
C CYS A 95 7.26 7.94 6.59
N GLU A 96 7.23 8.15 5.29
CA GLU A 96 6.05 8.03 4.45
C GLU A 96 6.39 7.44 3.09
N ARG A 97 5.49 6.61 2.54
CA ARG A 97 5.58 6.18 1.14
C ARG A 97 4.22 6.16 0.48
N ASP A 98 4.25 6.41 -0.82
CA ASP A 98 3.10 6.34 -1.70
C ASP A 98 3.29 5.26 -2.77
N LEU A 99 2.21 4.50 -2.94
CA LEU A 99 2.00 3.59 -4.05
C LEU A 99 0.79 4.09 -4.84
N GLU A 100 1.05 4.67 -6.01
CA GLU A 100 0.00 5.09 -6.94
C GLU A 100 -0.46 3.90 -7.78
N TYR A 101 -1.77 3.69 -7.83
CA TYR A 101 -2.37 2.61 -8.58
C TYR A 101 -2.68 3.03 -10.03
N GLY A 102 -2.33 2.16 -10.97
CA GLY A 102 -2.54 2.37 -12.39
C GLY A 102 -3.99 2.18 -12.83
N TYR A 103 -4.28 2.52 -14.09
CA TYR A 103 -5.61 2.36 -14.68
C TYR A 103 -6.14 0.92 -14.55
N GLY A 104 -5.25 -0.08 -14.61
CA GLY A 104 -5.55 -1.50 -14.48
C GLY A 104 -5.93 -1.96 -13.07
N ALA A 105 -5.89 -1.06 -12.08
CA ALA A 105 -6.17 -1.41 -10.69
C ALA A 105 -7.67 -1.49 -10.39
N TYR A 106 -8.11 -2.61 -9.81
CA TYR A 106 -9.48 -2.81 -9.38
C TYR A 106 -9.60 -3.76 -8.17
N ALA A 107 -10.68 -3.55 -7.40
CA ALA A 107 -11.24 -4.55 -6.49
C ALA A 107 -12.64 -4.92 -6.97
N ILE A 108 -12.95 -6.22 -6.95
CA ILE A 108 -14.17 -6.87 -7.46
C ILE A 108 -14.32 -6.78 -8.98
N GLY A 109 -13.95 -5.65 -9.57
CA GLY A 109 -13.85 -5.40 -11.00
C GLY A 109 -13.82 -3.89 -11.28
N PHE A 110 -13.38 -3.50 -12.48
CA PHE A 110 -13.32 -2.08 -12.90
C PHE A 110 -14.65 -1.32 -12.78
N ARG A 111 -15.77 -2.05 -12.72
CA ARG A 111 -17.13 -1.51 -12.61
C ARG A 111 -17.50 -1.10 -11.18
N PHE A 112 -16.70 -1.47 -10.17
CA PHE A 112 -17.07 -1.32 -8.76
C PHE A 112 -16.09 -0.44 -7.98
N ILE A 113 -14.81 -0.83 -7.92
CA ILE A 113 -13.80 -0.16 -7.07
C ILE A 113 -12.51 -0.04 -7.88
N ARG A 114 -11.95 1.17 -7.92
CA ARG A 114 -10.68 1.49 -8.56
C ARG A 114 -9.78 2.19 -7.55
N PRO A 115 -8.84 1.48 -6.92
CA PRO A 115 -7.84 2.10 -6.06
C PRO A 115 -7.02 3.14 -6.81
N ARG A 116 -6.53 4.14 -6.09
CA ARG A 116 -5.72 5.24 -6.65
C ARG A 116 -4.40 5.43 -5.95
N LEU A 117 -4.42 5.38 -4.63
CA LEU A 117 -3.28 5.68 -3.80
C LEU A 117 -3.34 4.84 -2.54
N LEU A 118 -2.23 4.21 -2.22
CA LEU A 118 -1.95 3.66 -0.90
C LEU A 118 -0.80 4.47 -0.31
N THR A 119 -1.10 5.20 0.77
CA THR A 119 -0.09 5.89 1.58
C THR A 119 0.12 5.11 2.86
N ILE A 120 1.38 4.82 3.19
CA ILE A 120 1.76 4.27 4.48
C ILE A 120 2.69 5.27 5.16
N ARG A 121 2.25 5.77 6.32
CA ARG A 121 3.02 6.65 7.19
C ARG A 121 3.39 5.91 8.46
N VAL A 122 4.64 6.06 8.89
CA VAL A 122 5.11 5.58 10.19
C VAL A 122 5.63 6.78 10.97
N SER A 123 5.08 7.03 12.15
CA SER A 123 5.47 8.13 13.02
C SER A 123 6.05 7.60 14.32
N LYS A 124 7.16 8.19 14.77
CA LYS A 124 7.78 7.87 16.06
C LYS A 124 6.84 8.33 17.19
N LEU A 125 6.55 7.42 18.13
CA LEU A 125 5.87 7.78 19.39
C LEU A 125 6.89 7.89 20.52
N ASP A 126 7.82 6.93 20.58
CA ASP A 126 9.00 6.93 21.43
C ASP A 126 10.07 6.01 20.81
N ASP A 127 11.14 5.70 21.53
CA ASP A 127 12.26 4.89 21.02
C ASP A 127 11.86 3.43 20.73
N ALA A 128 10.82 2.91 21.39
CA ALA A 128 10.39 1.52 21.30
C ALA A 128 9.01 1.34 20.64
N ARG A 129 8.31 2.42 20.29
CA ARG A 129 6.96 2.40 19.72
C ARG A 129 6.81 3.39 18.58
N CYS A 130 6.02 2.99 17.60
CA CYS A 130 5.61 3.84 16.50
C CYS A 130 4.12 3.68 16.18
N GLU A 131 3.57 4.67 15.52
CA GLU A 131 2.24 4.63 14.91
C GLU A 131 2.39 4.35 13.42
N VAL A 132 1.59 3.41 12.91
CA VAL A 132 1.46 3.16 11.48
C VAL A 132 0.08 3.62 11.05
N VAL A 133 0.03 4.58 10.13
CA VAL A 133 -1.20 5.07 9.49
C VAL A 133 -1.21 4.63 8.04
N ILE A 134 -2.32 4.01 7.65
CA ILE A 134 -2.54 3.47 6.32
C ILE A 134 -3.74 4.19 5.74
N ARG A 135 -3.53 4.86 4.61
CA ARG A 135 -4.58 5.57 3.89
C ARG A 135 -4.74 4.98 2.49
N VAL A 136 -5.97 4.59 2.16
CA VAL A 136 -6.32 4.09 0.83
C VAL A 136 -7.34 5.03 0.21
N THR A 137 -6.94 5.65 -0.89
CA THR A 137 -7.82 6.47 -1.73
C THR A 137 -8.30 5.61 -2.91
N SER A 138 -9.60 5.65 -3.19
CA SER A 138 -10.23 4.85 -4.24
C SER A 138 -11.39 5.61 -4.89
N HIS A 139 -11.64 5.35 -6.17
CA HIS A 139 -12.93 5.64 -6.77
C HIS A 139 -13.85 4.44 -6.54
N VAL A 140 -15.01 4.67 -5.95
CA VAL A 140 -15.97 3.61 -5.64
C VAL A 140 -17.34 3.95 -6.20
N ARG A 141 -17.99 2.97 -6.82
CA ARG A 141 -19.38 3.10 -7.27
C ARG A 141 -20.29 3.40 -6.07
N HIS A 142 -21.25 4.33 -6.23
CA HIS A 142 -22.04 4.89 -5.13
C HIS A 142 -22.56 3.89 -4.06
N GLY A 143 -23.06 2.72 -4.46
CA GLY A 143 -23.58 1.70 -3.54
C GLY A 143 -22.52 0.80 -2.85
N TRP A 144 -21.25 0.85 -3.27
CA TRP A 144 -20.22 -0.10 -2.87
C TRP A 144 -19.27 0.41 -1.77
N SER A 145 -19.35 1.68 -1.40
CA SER A 145 -18.40 2.25 -0.42
C SER A 145 -18.49 1.59 0.95
N ARG A 146 -19.68 1.19 1.40
CA ARG A 146 -19.86 0.53 2.70
C ARG A 146 -19.21 -0.85 2.70
N LEU A 147 -19.42 -1.62 1.64
CA LEU A 147 -18.76 -2.90 1.46
C LEU A 147 -17.25 -2.73 1.37
N TRP A 148 -16.77 -1.72 0.64
CA TRP A 148 -15.34 -1.45 0.53
C TRP A 148 -14.72 -1.08 1.89
N THR A 149 -15.35 -0.19 2.66
CA THR A 149 -14.93 0.10 4.04
C THR A 149 -14.93 -1.15 4.91
N MET A 150 -15.93 -2.02 4.80
CA MET A 150 -15.99 -3.27 5.57
C MET A 150 -14.80 -4.17 5.24
N MET A 151 -14.52 -4.41 3.95
CA MET A 151 -13.39 -5.23 3.51
C MET A 151 -12.06 -4.70 4.05
N GLN A 152 -11.85 -3.38 3.95
CA GLN A 152 -10.66 -2.70 4.49
C GLN A 152 -10.55 -2.87 6.01
N ARG A 153 -11.66 -2.72 6.75
CA ARG A 153 -11.70 -2.93 8.21
C ARG A 153 -11.39 -4.37 8.63
N CYS A 154 -11.65 -5.35 7.78
CA CYS A 154 -11.27 -6.74 8.05
C CYS A 154 -9.80 -7.01 7.71
N PHE A 155 -9.29 -6.40 6.63
CA PHE A 155 -7.94 -6.66 6.13
C PHE A 155 -6.84 -6.02 6.99
N TRP A 156 -6.93 -4.72 7.30
CA TRP A 156 -5.84 -3.99 7.95
C TRP A 156 -5.50 -4.44 9.40
N PRO A 157 -6.45 -4.93 10.21
CA PRO A 157 -6.11 -5.57 11.47
C PRO A 157 -5.23 -6.82 11.33
N MET A 158 -5.39 -7.58 10.24
CA MET A 158 -4.52 -8.74 9.96
C MET A 158 -3.10 -8.29 9.61
N PHE A 159 -2.97 -7.18 8.87
CA PHE A 159 -1.68 -6.56 8.61
C PHE A 159 -0.96 -6.14 9.90
N ARG A 160 -1.68 -5.56 10.87
CA ARG A 160 -1.13 -5.25 12.19
C ARG A 160 -0.60 -6.50 12.90
N LEU A 161 -1.31 -7.62 12.82
CA LEU A 161 -0.86 -8.90 13.41
C LEU A 161 0.41 -9.42 12.73
N ALA A 162 0.48 -9.32 11.40
CA ALA A 162 1.68 -9.66 10.65
C ALA A 162 2.87 -8.78 11.05
N ALA A 163 2.70 -7.46 11.10
CA ALA A 163 3.73 -6.51 11.52
C ALA A 163 4.25 -6.80 12.94
N ARG A 164 3.35 -7.11 13.89
CA ARG A 164 3.74 -7.48 15.26
C ARG A 164 4.64 -8.71 15.34
N ARG A 165 4.52 -9.63 14.40
CA ARG A 165 5.31 -10.88 14.33
C ARG A 165 6.57 -10.72 13.49
N GLY A 166 6.47 -9.98 12.37
CA GLY A 166 7.53 -9.86 11.38
C GLY A 166 8.55 -8.76 11.67
N VAL A 167 8.17 -7.68 12.35
CA VAL A 167 9.11 -6.59 12.66
C VAL A 167 10.12 -7.08 13.71
N PRO A 168 11.44 -7.04 13.39
CA PRO A 168 12.48 -7.46 14.32
C PRO A 168 12.41 -6.70 15.64
N ARG A 169 12.80 -7.36 16.73
CA ARG A 169 13.02 -6.67 18.01
C ARG A 169 14.32 -5.89 17.88
N SER A 170 14.22 -4.58 18.02
CA SER A 170 15.34 -3.67 18.22
C SER A 170 15.94 -3.86 19.60
#